data_AF-A0A2A2LD38-F1
#
_entry.id   AF-A0A2A2LD38-F1
#
_cell.length_a   1.000
_cell.length_b   1.000
_cell.length_c   1.000
_cell.angle_alpha   90.00
_cell.angle_beta   90.00
_cell.angle_gamma   90.00
#
_symmetry.space_group_name_H-M   'P 1'
#
loop_
_entity.id
_entity.type
_entity.pdbx_description
1 polymer ?
#
loop_
_entity_poly.entity_id
_entity_poly.type
_entity_poly.pdbx_seq_one_letter_code
_entity_poly.pdbx_strand_id
1 'polypeptide(L)'
;MRAALVLILLAWAAVESSLANKDANHLFEYLLADYNKLVRPVSMINETLVVRFKLKLSQLLDVHEKNQIMTTNVWLQHSWTDHKLTWDPAEYGGVEVLYVPSDMIWLPDIVLYNNADGNYQVSIMTKAKLSYNGTVEWAPPAIYKSMCQINVEYFPFDSQTCEMKFGSWTYGGLEVDLKHKDEHLQEEKNITVVGVDGAVYYEKVWEVKEGIDLSDFYPSVEWDILEVPGTRHSK
;
A
#
# COMPACT_ATOMS: atom_id res chain seq x y z
N MET A 1 46.68 43.90 3.08
CA MET A 1 46.62 42.43 3.21
C MET A 1 45.38 41.89 3.92
N ARG A 2 44.71 42.60 4.83
CA ARG A 2 43.51 42.08 5.54
C ARG A 2 42.22 42.04 4.70
N ALA A 3 42.05 42.92 3.72
CA ALA A 3 40.84 42.97 2.88
C ALA A 3 40.78 41.83 1.83
N ALA A 4 41.93 41.35 1.35
CA ALA A 4 41.98 40.28 0.34
C ALA A 4 41.59 38.90 0.91
N LEU A 5 41.92 38.65 2.19
CA LEU A 5 41.55 37.40 2.87
C LEU A 5 40.05 37.31 3.16
N VAL A 6 39.38 38.44 3.43
CA VAL A 6 37.93 38.48 3.68
C VAL A 6 37.13 38.24 2.39
N LEU A 7 37.63 38.73 1.24
CA LEU A 7 36.99 38.49 -0.06
C LEU A 7 37.15 37.04 -0.54
N ILE A 8 38.25 36.36 -0.21
CA ILE A 8 38.45 34.95 -0.54
C ILE A 8 37.56 34.04 0.34
N LEU A 9 37.38 34.39 1.62
CA LEU A 9 36.46 33.65 2.51
C LEU A 9 34.98 33.85 2.14
N LEU A 10 34.60 35.03 1.63
CA LEU A 10 33.24 35.27 1.11
C LEU A 10 32.98 34.59 -0.24
N ALA A 11 34.02 34.35 -1.05
CA ALA A 11 33.90 33.59 -2.29
C ALA A 11 33.76 32.07 -2.06
N TRP A 12 34.33 31.54 -0.97
CA TRP A 12 34.13 30.14 -0.56
C TRP A 12 32.79 29.89 0.14
N ALA A 13 32.19 30.90 0.77
CA ALA A 13 30.86 30.79 1.38
C ALA A 13 29.69 30.90 0.37
N ALA A 14 29.97 31.23 -0.90
CA ALA A 14 28.95 31.52 -1.91
C ALA A 14 28.70 30.40 -2.94
N VAL A 15 29.29 29.20 -2.76
CA VAL A 15 29.10 28.04 -3.66
C VAL A 15 28.61 26.81 -2.88
N GLU A 16 27.68 26.99 -1.95
CA GLU A 16 26.96 25.87 -1.32
C GLU A 16 25.43 26.01 -1.39
N SER A 17 24.92 26.96 -2.17
CA SER A 17 23.48 27.12 -2.37
C SER A 17 23.09 26.81 -3.83
N SER A 18 22.50 25.62 -4.03
CA SER A 18 21.55 25.23 -5.11
C SER A 18 21.92 24.07 -6.08
N LEU A 19 22.84 23.16 -5.77
CA LEU A 19 22.98 21.93 -6.58
C LEU A 19 21.88 20.88 -6.30
N ALA A 20 21.39 20.81 -5.06
CA ALA A 20 20.60 19.69 -4.56
C ALA A 20 19.23 19.44 -5.24
N ASN A 21 18.73 20.34 -6.09
CA ASN A 21 17.44 20.14 -6.79
C ASN A 21 17.56 19.95 -8.31
N LYS A 22 18.73 20.21 -8.91
CA LYS A 22 18.93 19.94 -10.34
C LYS A 22 19.10 18.45 -10.60
N ASP A 23 19.84 17.77 -9.73
CA ASP A 23 20.15 16.34 -9.87
C ASP A 23 18.89 15.49 -9.72
N ALA A 24 17.97 15.86 -8.81
CA ALA A 24 16.68 15.19 -8.65
C ALA A 24 15.76 15.37 -9.88
N ASN A 25 15.74 16.56 -10.49
CA ASN A 25 14.96 16.78 -11.72
C ASN A 25 15.55 16.00 -12.90
N HIS A 26 16.87 16.01 -13.05
CA HIS A 26 17.56 15.24 -14.08
C HIS A 26 17.32 13.73 -13.91
N LEU A 27 17.40 13.22 -12.68
CA LEU A 27 17.06 11.82 -12.36
C LEU A 27 15.61 11.49 -12.74
N PHE A 28 14.67 12.37 -12.42
CA PHE A 28 13.26 12.19 -12.76
C PHE A 28 13.05 12.09 -14.27
N GLU A 29 13.64 13.01 -15.05
CA GLU A 29 13.57 12.99 -16.51
C GLU A 29 14.22 11.73 -17.09
N TYR A 30 15.37 11.33 -16.56
CA TYR A 30 16.09 10.13 -16.99
C TYR A 30 15.28 8.85 -16.75
N LEU A 31 14.77 8.65 -15.54
CA LEU A 31 14.04 7.43 -15.17
C LEU A 31 12.72 7.28 -15.95
N LEU A 32 12.02 8.39 -16.20
CA LEU A 32 10.68 8.35 -16.79
C LEU A 32 10.64 8.56 -18.31
N ALA A 33 11.77 8.90 -18.96
CA ALA A 33 11.80 9.15 -20.41
C ALA A 33 11.33 7.96 -21.27
N ASP A 34 11.67 6.72 -20.90
CA ASP A 34 11.29 5.48 -21.60
C ASP A 34 10.50 4.51 -20.70
N TYR A 35 9.92 5.05 -19.62
CA TYR A 35 9.17 4.22 -18.69
C TYR A 35 7.74 3.97 -19.18
N ASN A 36 7.41 2.71 -19.43
CA ASN A 36 6.05 2.30 -19.80
C ASN A 36 5.27 1.79 -18.58
N LYS A 37 4.43 2.66 -18.01
CA LYS A 37 3.57 2.34 -16.86
C LYS A 37 2.50 1.27 -17.09
N LEU A 38 2.23 0.87 -18.34
CA LEU A 38 1.23 -0.17 -18.65
C LEU A 38 1.81 -1.58 -18.53
N VAL A 39 3.13 -1.72 -18.41
CA VAL A 39 3.81 -3.01 -18.40
C VAL A 39 4.28 -3.32 -16.98
N ARG A 40 3.93 -4.52 -16.51
CA ARG A 40 4.36 -5.05 -15.20
C ARG A 40 5.91 -5.05 -15.11
N PRO A 41 6.50 -4.45 -14.05
CA PRO A 41 7.94 -4.20 -13.98
C PRO A 41 8.77 -5.42 -13.50
N VAL A 42 8.73 -6.51 -14.26
CA VAL A 42 9.53 -7.72 -14.01
C VAL A 42 10.70 -7.83 -14.98
N SER A 43 11.81 -8.44 -14.56
CA SER A 43 12.99 -8.59 -15.43
C SER A 43 12.76 -9.69 -16.47
N MET A 44 12.08 -10.75 -16.06
CA MET A 44 11.69 -11.87 -16.93
C MET A 44 10.17 -12.07 -16.92
N ILE A 45 9.59 -12.51 -18.04
CA ILE A 45 8.13 -12.71 -18.19
C ILE A 45 7.57 -13.71 -17.16
N ASN A 46 8.37 -14.74 -16.82
CA ASN A 46 7.99 -15.81 -15.90
C ASN A 46 8.16 -15.43 -14.42
N GLU A 47 8.70 -14.26 -14.11
CA GLU A 47 8.81 -13.80 -12.73
C GLU A 47 7.46 -13.33 -12.20
N THR A 48 7.22 -13.60 -10.92
CA THR A 48 6.08 -13.08 -10.18
C THR A 48 6.48 -11.79 -9.47
N LEU A 49 5.71 -10.72 -9.66
CA LEU A 49 5.92 -9.48 -8.92
C LEU A 49 5.28 -9.61 -7.54
N VAL A 50 6.08 -9.46 -6.48
CA VAL A 50 5.57 -9.48 -5.10
C VAL A 50 5.15 -8.07 -4.71
N VAL A 51 3.87 -7.91 -4.38
CA VAL A 51 3.32 -6.67 -3.85
C VAL A 51 3.04 -6.88 -2.37
N ARG A 52 3.78 -6.19 -1.51
CA ARG A 52 3.53 -6.13 -0.08
C ARG A 52 2.42 -5.15 0.20
N PHE A 53 1.39 -5.60 0.89
CA PHE A 53 0.17 -4.84 1.17
C PHE A 53 -0.12 -4.86 2.67
N LYS A 54 -0.52 -3.71 3.22
CA LYS A 54 -1.04 -3.58 4.57
C LYS A 54 -2.05 -2.44 4.62
N LEU A 55 -3.09 -2.61 5.42
CA LEU A 55 -4.05 -1.53 5.70
C LEU A 55 -3.62 -0.79 6.96
N LYS A 56 -3.81 0.52 6.94
CA LYS A 56 -3.81 1.33 8.14
C LYS A 56 -5.18 1.96 8.31
N LEU A 57 -5.86 1.67 9.41
CA LEU A 57 -7.19 2.20 9.69
C LEU A 57 -7.08 3.51 10.43
N SER A 58 -7.61 4.58 9.84
CA SER A 58 -7.70 5.88 10.50
C SER A 58 -8.99 6.00 11.30
N GLN A 59 -10.13 5.64 10.70
CA GLN A 59 -11.44 5.77 11.35
C GLN A 59 -12.40 4.69 10.86
N LEU A 60 -13.20 4.16 11.79
CA LEU A 60 -14.44 3.47 11.48
C LEU A 60 -15.54 4.53 11.44
N LEU A 61 -15.99 4.89 10.24
CA LEU A 61 -16.90 6.03 10.04
C LEU A 61 -18.35 5.67 10.39
N ASP A 62 -18.79 4.50 9.95
CA ASP A 62 -20.17 4.04 10.13
C ASP A 62 -20.29 2.52 9.93
N VAL A 63 -21.18 1.89 10.66
CA VAL A 63 -21.62 0.50 10.43
C VAL A 63 -23.13 0.53 10.28
N HIS A 64 -23.59 0.61 9.04
CA HIS A 64 -25.01 0.76 8.74
C HIS A 64 -25.70 -0.61 8.73
N GLU A 65 -26.28 -1.02 9.85
CA GLU A 65 -26.71 -2.40 10.10
C GLU A 65 -27.82 -2.84 9.16
N LYS A 66 -28.79 -1.94 8.94
CA LYS A 66 -29.92 -2.20 8.01
C LYS A 66 -29.46 -2.43 6.58
N ASN A 67 -28.42 -1.72 6.14
CA ASN A 67 -27.91 -1.80 4.78
C ASN A 67 -26.77 -2.83 4.67
N GLN A 68 -26.28 -3.36 5.79
CA GLN A 68 -25.15 -4.30 5.86
C GLN A 68 -23.87 -3.72 5.25
N ILE A 69 -23.59 -2.43 5.54
CA ILE A 69 -22.44 -1.71 4.98
C ILE A 69 -21.58 -1.15 6.11
N MET A 70 -20.31 -1.50 6.10
CA MET A 70 -19.27 -0.87 6.93
C MET A 70 -18.52 0.17 6.10
N THR A 71 -18.44 1.40 6.61
CA THR A 71 -17.69 2.51 5.99
C THR A 71 -16.42 2.80 6.80
N THR A 72 -15.26 2.71 6.16
CA THR A 72 -13.95 2.92 6.80
C THR A 72 -13.12 3.96 6.06
N ASN A 73 -12.34 4.73 6.81
CA ASN A 73 -11.28 5.59 6.28
C ASN A 73 -9.93 4.94 6.53
N VAL A 74 -9.25 4.53 5.46
CA VAL A 74 -8.02 3.73 5.51
C VAL A 74 -6.93 4.31 4.63
N TRP A 75 -5.69 3.93 4.92
CA TRP A 75 -4.54 4.11 4.04
C TRP A 75 -4.09 2.76 3.52
N LEU A 76 -3.90 2.66 2.21
CA LEU A 76 -3.49 1.43 1.54
C LEU A 76 -1.99 1.39 1.39
N GLN A 77 -1.26 0.73 2.29
CA GLN A 77 0.20 0.70 2.23
C GLN A 77 0.68 -0.37 1.25
N HIS A 78 1.08 0.05 0.05
CA HIS A 78 1.69 -0.79 -0.96
C HIS A 78 3.21 -0.65 -0.94
N SER A 79 3.90 -1.76 -1.16
CA SER A 79 5.33 -1.77 -1.43
C SER A 79 5.69 -2.86 -2.43
N TRP A 80 6.38 -2.50 -3.51
CA TRP A 80 6.91 -3.44 -4.50
C TRP A 80 8.27 -2.96 -5.00
N THR A 81 8.93 -3.76 -5.83
CA THR A 81 10.22 -3.42 -6.42
C THR A 81 10.07 -3.32 -7.93
N ASP A 82 10.54 -2.22 -8.50
CA ASP A 82 10.59 -1.97 -9.94
C ASP A 82 12.05 -1.85 -10.38
N HIS A 83 12.51 -2.81 -11.20
CA HIS A 83 13.89 -2.86 -11.66
C HIS A 83 14.26 -1.67 -12.58
N LYS A 84 13.28 -1.07 -13.28
CA LYS A 84 13.52 0.08 -14.17
C LYS A 84 13.68 1.39 -13.42
N LEU A 85 13.22 1.44 -12.16
CA LEU A 85 13.30 2.63 -11.30
C LEU A 85 14.48 2.54 -10.33
N THR A 86 15.62 2.02 -10.80
CA THR A 86 16.86 1.89 -10.03
C THR A 86 17.90 2.89 -10.50
N TRP A 87 18.72 3.42 -9.60
CA TRP A 87 19.82 4.33 -9.93
C TRP A 87 20.93 4.27 -8.88
N ASP A 88 22.12 4.77 -9.23
CA ASP A 88 23.23 4.97 -8.29
C ASP A 88 23.17 6.40 -7.72
N PRO A 89 22.96 6.59 -6.40
CA PRO A 89 22.97 7.91 -5.78
C PRO A 89 24.24 8.72 -6.08
N ALA A 90 25.39 8.07 -6.26
CA ALA A 90 26.66 8.74 -6.54
C ALA A 90 26.67 9.52 -7.88
N GLU A 91 25.88 9.08 -8.85
CA GLU A 91 25.75 9.75 -10.17
C GLU A 91 24.79 10.94 -10.14
N TYR A 92 23.90 11.00 -9.15
CA TYR A 92 22.81 11.99 -9.07
C TYR A 92 22.89 12.80 -7.77
N GLY A 93 24.09 13.27 -7.41
CA GLY A 93 24.27 14.22 -6.30
C GLY A 93 23.89 13.67 -4.92
N GLY A 94 23.89 12.34 -4.74
CA GLY A 94 23.52 11.66 -3.49
C GLY A 94 22.00 11.50 -3.28
N VAL A 95 21.18 11.65 -4.32
CA VAL A 95 19.73 11.45 -4.20
C VAL A 95 19.44 9.97 -3.94
N GLU A 96 18.98 9.62 -2.73
CA GLU A 96 18.58 8.25 -2.38
C GLU A 96 17.08 7.98 -2.55
N VAL A 97 16.27 9.05 -2.51
CA VAL A 97 14.81 8.99 -2.54
C VAL A 97 14.25 10.04 -3.49
N LEU A 98 13.28 9.64 -4.31
CA LEU A 98 12.57 10.50 -5.24
C LEU A 98 11.06 10.35 -5.06
N TYR A 99 10.32 11.46 -5.03
CA TYR A 99 8.86 11.46 -4.94
C TYR A 99 8.24 11.75 -6.30
N VAL A 100 7.56 10.76 -6.86
CA VAL A 100 6.95 10.86 -8.20
C VAL A 100 5.43 10.80 -8.13
N PRO A 101 4.71 11.51 -9.00
CA PRO A 101 3.28 11.28 -9.18
C PRO A 101 3.01 9.80 -9.50
N SER A 102 2.10 9.15 -8.77
CA SER A 102 1.86 7.71 -8.91
C SER A 102 1.28 7.34 -10.27
N ASP A 103 0.60 8.27 -10.94
CA ASP A 103 0.02 8.11 -12.27
C ASP A 103 1.06 8.08 -13.41
N MET A 104 2.33 8.38 -13.13
CA MET A 104 3.44 8.29 -14.09
C MET A 104 4.17 6.95 -14.04
N ILE A 105 3.93 6.13 -13.02
CA ILE A 105 4.58 4.82 -12.84
C ILE A 105 3.55 3.69 -12.91
N TRP A 106 4.02 2.44 -13.05
CA TRP A 106 3.15 1.28 -12.95
C TRP A 106 2.64 1.18 -11.51
N LEU A 107 1.35 0.88 -11.35
CA LEU A 107 0.72 0.68 -10.05
C LEU A 107 0.01 -0.68 -10.04
N PRO A 108 0.03 -1.40 -8.92
CA PRO A 108 -0.78 -2.60 -8.77
C PRO A 108 -2.26 -2.23 -8.68
N ASP A 109 -3.11 -2.98 -9.36
CA ASP A 109 -4.55 -2.77 -9.44
C ASP A 109 -5.30 -3.49 -8.31
N ILE A 110 -4.97 -3.12 -7.07
CA ILE A 110 -5.56 -3.73 -5.87
C ILE A 110 -6.92 -3.10 -5.59
N VAL A 111 -7.95 -3.93 -5.56
CA VAL A 111 -9.35 -3.51 -5.36
C VAL A 111 -10.01 -4.26 -4.21
N LEU A 112 -11.06 -3.65 -3.66
CA LEU A 112 -11.95 -4.27 -2.68
C LEU A 112 -13.05 -5.06 -3.41
N TYR A 113 -13.05 -6.39 -3.28
CA TYR A 113 -14.03 -7.26 -3.96
C TYR A 113 -15.43 -7.19 -3.36
N ASN A 114 -15.56 -7.11 -2.04
CA ASN A 114 -16.86 -7.02 -1.36
C ASN A 114 -17.33 -5.56 -1.19
N ASN A 115 -17.13 -4.74 -2.23
CA ASN A 115 -17.50 -3.33 -2.23
C ASN A 115 -19.03 -3.14 -2.43
N ALA A 116 -19.63 -2.23 -1.66
CA ALA A 116 -21.05 -1.91 -1.71
C ALA A 116 -21.39 -0.56 -2.39
N ASP A 117 -20.39 0.27 -2.72
CA ASP A 117 -20.57 1.61 -3.31
C ASP A 117 -20.49 1.63 -4.85
N GLY A 118 -20.03 0.52 -5.46
CA GLY A 118 -19.81 0.41 -6.91
C GLY A 118 -18.59 1.17 -7.46
N ASN A 119 -17.90 1.96 -6.63
CA ASN A 119 -16.62 2.59 -6.99
C ASN A 119 -15.44 1.81 -6.39
N TYR A 120 -14.70 1.11 -7.25
CA TYR A 120 -13.60 0.22 -6.85
C TYR A 120 -12.23 0.91 -6.78
N GLN A 121 -12.13 2.18 -7.21
CA GLN A 121 -10.86 2.88 -7.34
C GLN A 121 -10.51 3.71 -6.09
N VAL A 122 -9.21 3.84 -5.85
CA VAL A 122 -8.65 4.75 -4.85
C VAL A 122 -9.04 6.18 -5.18
N SER A 123 -9.62 6.90 -4.23
CA SER A 123 -10.19 8.24 -4.43
C SER A 123 -9.15 9.32 -4.70
N ILE A 124 -7.91 9.15 -4.24
CA ILE A 124 -6.85 10.17 -4.32
C ILE A 124 -5.53 9.52 -4.76
N MET A 125 -4.98 10.01 -5.88
CA MET A 125 -3.67 9.61 -6.38
C MET A 125 -2.58 10.47 -5.74
N THR A 126 -1.99 9.98 -4.65
CA THR A 126 -0.86 10.65 -3.99
C THR A 126 0.46 10.33 -4.70
N LYS A 127 1.52 11.12 -4.43
CA LYS A 127 2.86 10.74 -4.87
C LYS A 127 3.29 9.39 -4.27
N ALA A 128 4.08 8.64 -5.02
CA ALA A 128 4.79 7.47 -4.56
C ALA A 128 6.24 7.84 -4.18
N LYS A 129 6.79 7.15 -3.19
CA LYS A 129 8.18 7.28 -2.77
C LYS A 129 9.00 6.19 -3.47
N LEU A 130 9.94 6.59 -4.30
CA LEU A 130 10.93 5.72 -4.93
C LEU A 130 12.22 5.77 -4.13
N SER A 131 12.81 4.61 -3.87
CA SER A 131 14.16 4.49 -3.30
C SER A 131 15.14 4.02 -4.37
N TYR A 132 16.42 4.38 -4.27
CA TYR A 132 17.45 4.11 -5.28
C TYR A 132 17.58 2.64 -5.68
N ASN A 133 17.23 1.72 -4.77
CA ASN A 133 17.21 0.28 -5.00
C ASN A 133 15.99 -0.23 -5.79
N GLY A 134 15.15 0.66 -6.32
CA GLY A 134 13.92 0.31 -7.06
C GLY A 134 12.71 0.02 -6.19
N THR A 135 12.82 0.16 -4.86
CA THR A 135 11.66 -0.02 -3.97
C THR A 135 10.71 1.16 -4.13
N VAL A 136 9.46 0.84 -4.44
CA VAL A 136 8.35 1.79 -4.53
C VAL A 136 7.45 1.61 -3.32
N GLU A 137 7.18 2.70 -2.62
CA GLU A 137 6.19 2.76 -1.54
C GLU A 137 5.08 3.73 -1.91
N TRP A 138 3.83 3.25 -1.89
CA TRP A 138 2.66 4.07 -2.23
C TRP A 138 1.55 3.82 -1.22
N ALA A 139 1.16 4.88 -0.51
CA ALA A 139 0.19 4.82 0.58
C ALA A 139 -0.94 5.85 0.39
N PRO A 140 -1.83 5.67 -0.60
CA PRO A 140 -2.94 6.58 -0.80
C PRO A 140 -4.03 6.39 0.28
N PRO A 141 -4.71 7.47 0.69
CA PRO A 141 -5.91 7.37 1.52
C PRO A 141 -7.14 6.99 0.67
N ALA A 142 -8.04 6.19 1.24
CA ALA A 142 -9.28 5.76 0.63
C ALA A 142 -10.41 5.66 1.66
N ILE A 143 -11.63 5.98 1.22
CA ILE A 143 -12.85 5.66 1.97
C ILE A 143 -13.48 4.44 1.29
N TYR A 144 -13.59 3.34 2.02
CA TYR A 144 -14.21 2.11 1.52
C TYR A 144 -15.55 1.85 2.18
N LYS A 145 -16.50 1.39 1.37
CA LYS A 145 -17.77 0.82 1.83
C LYS A 145 -17.76 -0.67 1.51
N SER A 146 -17.53 -1.50 2.51
CA SER A 146 -17.52 -2.95 2.39
C SER A 146 -18.86 -3.54 2.85
N MET A 147 -19.35 -4.53 2.12
CA MET A 147 -20.46 -5.36 2.56
C MET A 147 -20.05 -6.13 3.82
N CYS A 148 -20.83 -5.98 4.89
CA CYS A 148 -20.63 -6.66 6.16
C CYS A 148 -21.95 -7.27 6.64
N GLN A 149 -21.98 -8.60 6.78
CA GLN A 149 -23.16 -9.31 7.23
C GLN A 149 -23.33 -9.15 8.74
N ILE A 150 -24.40 -8.47 9.14
CA ILE A 150 -24.69 -8.17 10.54
C ILE A 150 -25.53 -9.27 11.18
N ASN A 151 -25.11 -9.76 12.34
CA ASN A 151 -25.88 -10.68 13.16
C ASN A 151 -26.53 -9.94 14.34
N VAL A 152 -27.86 -9.86 14.35
CA VAL A 152 -28.64 -9.12 15.36
C VAL A 152 -29.17 -9.98 16.52
N GLU A 153 -28.66 -11.19 16.70
CA GLU A 153 -29.14 -12.14 17.73
C GLU A 153 -29.08 -11.56 19.16
N TYR A 154 -28.01 -10.82 19.48
CA TYR A 154 -27.73 -10.30 20.83
C TYR A 154 -27.83 -8.77 20.94
N PHE A 155 -28.48 -8.11 19.98
CA PHE A 155 -28.63 -6.65 19.98
C PHE A 155 -29.19 -6.13 21.32
N PRO A 156 -28.64 -5.05 21.93
CA PRO A 156 -27.55 -4.18 21.46
C PRO A 156 -26.14 -4.54 22.00
N PHE A 157 -25.95 -5.77 22.51
CA PHE A 157 -24.68 -6.28 23.05
C PHE A 157 -24.07 -7.32 22.11
N ASP A 158 -24.11 -7.03 20.82
CA ASP A 158 -23.64 -7.87 19.74
C ASP A 158 -22.18 -7.58 19.37
N SER A 159 -21.53 -8.57 18.74
CA SER A 159 -20.21 -8.45 18.15
C SER A 159 -20.30 -8.74 16.67
N GLN A 160 -19.69 -7.91 15.84
CA GLN A 160 -19.75 -8.03 14.39
C GLN A 160 -18.40 -8.38 13.79
N THR A 161 -18.40 -9.27 12.80
CA THR A 161 -17.21 -9.64 12.03
C THR A 161 -17.37 -9.12 10.61
N CYS A 162 -16.73 -7.98 10.32
CA CYS A 162 -16.72 -7.38 9.00
C CYS A 162 -15.42 -7.68 8.26
N GLU A 163 -15.52 -8.31 7.08
CA GLU A 163 -14.37 -8.63 6.25
C GLU A 163 -14.12 -7.53 5.20
N MET A 164 -12.86 -7.29 4.84
CA MET A 164 -12.48 -6.51 3.67
C MET A 164 -11.59 -7.37 2.76
N LYS A 165 -12.09 -7.72 1.57
CA LYS A 165 -11.42 -8.65 0.65
C LYS A 165 -10.68 -7.87 -0.43
N PHE A 166 -9.36 -7.83 -0.33
CA PHE A 166 -8.49 -7.16 -1.30
C PHE A 166 -7.83 -8.15 -2.25
N GLY A 167 -7.70 -7.77 -3.52
CA GLY A 167 -6.88 -8.50 -4.47
C GLY A 167 -6.67 -7.74 -5.78
N SER A 168 -5.80 -8.28 -6.62
CA SER A 168 -5.51 -7.76 -7.95
C SER A 168 -6.69 -8.03 -8.90
N TRP A 169 -7.13 -7.02 -9.63
CA TRP A 169 -8.27 -7.17 -10.55
C TRP A 169 -7.90 -7.87 -11.86
N THR A 170 -6.75 -7.52 -12.44
CA THR A 170 -6.34 -7.92 -13.79
C THR A 170 -5.36 -9.10 -13.75
N TYR A 171 -4.40 -9.08 -12.83
CA TYR A 171 -3.33 -10.08 -12.78
C TYR A 171 -3.69 -11.27 -11.91
N GLY A 172 -3.32 -12.47 -12.35
CA GLY A 172 -3.47 -13.69 -11.56
C GLY A 172 -2.36 -13.85 -10.50
N GLY A 173 -2.55 -14.78 -9.55
CA GLY A 173 -1.60 -15.01 -8.44
C GLY A 173 -0.19 -15.47 -8.85
N LEU A 174 -0.02 -15.96 -10.09
CA LEU A 174 1.29 -16.30 -10.66
C LEU A 174 2.01 -15.08 -11.24
N GLU A 175 1.28 -14.02 -11.58
CA GLU A 175 1.83 -12.80 -12.15
C GLU A 175 2.11 -11.74 -11.09
N VAL A 176 1.14 -11.53 -10.20
CA VAL A 176 1.21 -10.63 -9.05
C VAL A 176 0.87 -11.43 -7.80
N ASP A 177 1.84 -11.51 -6.88
CA ASP A 177 1.66 -12.18 -5.59
C ASP A 177 1.48 -11.15 -4.48
N LEU A 178 0.26 -11.08 -3.96
CA LEU A 178 -0.03 -10.24 -2.81
C LEU A 178 0.46 -10.91 -1.54
N LYS A 179 1.29 -10.20 -0.78
CA LYS A 179 1.78 -10.63 0.52
C LYS A 179 1.51 -9.57 1.57
N HIS A 180 1.27 -10.00 2.81
CA HIS A 180 1.14 -9.05 3.91
C HIS A 180 2.48 -8.35 4.15
N LYS A 181 2.47 -7.05 4.46
CA LYS A 181 3.72 -6.30 4.74
C LYS A 181 4.50 -6.89 5.93
N ASP A 182 3.77 -7.40 6.92
CA ASP A 182 4.32 -8.09 8.08
C ASP A 182 4.38 -9.61 7.91
N GLU A 183 4.77 -10.10 6.72
CA GLU A 183 4.87 -11.55 6.45
C GLU A 183 5.76 -12.31 7.45
N HIS A 184 6.71 -11.62 8.09
CA HIS A 184 7.60 -12.19 9.09
C HIS A 184 6.89 -12.57 10.40
N LEU A 185 5.69 -12.05 10.64
CA LEU A 185 4.84 -12.35 11.80
C LEU A 185 3.72 -13.36 11.48
N GLN A 186 3.66 -13.86 10.24
CA GLN A 186 2.55 -14.71 9.81
C GLN A 186 2.64 -16.12 10.44
N GLU A 187 1.50 -16.64 10.87
CA GLU A 187 1.32 -18.00 11.34
C GLU A 187 0.52 -18.80 10.29
N GLU A 188 0.92 -20.04 10.01
CA GLU A 188 0.16 -20.93 9.15
C GLU A 188 -1.01 -21.55 9.94
N LYS A 189 -2.22 -21.44 9.42
CA LYS A 189 -3.44 -21.99 10.01
C LYS A 189 -4.25 -22.77 8.98
N ASN A 190 -4.97 -23.79 9.44
CA ASN A 190 -5.97 -24.48 8.64
C ASN A 190 -7.35 -23.96 9.05
N ILE A 191 -8.05 -23.30 8.14
CA ILE A 191 -9.43 -22.85 8.35
C ILE A 191 -10.41 -23.84 7.73
N THR A 192 -11.60 -23.95 8.32
CA THR A 192 -12.69 -24.75 7.77
C THR A 192 -13.53 -23.90 6.84
N VAL A 193 -13.68 -24.34 5.59
CA VAL A 193 -14.52 -23.71 4.58
C VAL A 193 -15.67 -24.66 4.26
N VAL A 194 -16.90 -24.12 4.26
CA VAL A 194 -18.09 -24.89 3.88
C VAL A 194 -18.31 -24.72 2.38
N GLY A 195 -18.19 -25.82 1.64
CA GLY A 195 -18.47 -25.87 0.21
C GLY A 195 -19.95 -25.66 -0.11
N VAL A 196 -20.25 -25.36 -1.37
CA VAL A 196 -21.63 -25.17 -1.86
C VAL A 196 -22.48 -26.45 -1.71
N ASP A 197 -21.82 -27.60 -1.67
CA ASP A 197 -22.38 -28.92 -1.41
C ASP A 197 -22.60 -29.22 0.08
N GLY A 198 -22.24 -28.28 0.96
CA GLY A 198 -22.28 -28.45 2.42
C GLY A 198 -21.13 -29.29 2.98
N ALA A 199 -20.18 -29.72 2.14
CA ALA A 199 -19.00 -30.43 2.60
C ALA A 199 -18.01 -29.46 3.26
N VAL A 200 -17.37 -29.91 4.34
CA VAL A 200 -16.37 -29.12 5.06
C VAL A 200 -14.98 -29.46 4.54
N TYR A 201 -14.29 -28.45 4.05
CA TYR A 201 -12.91 -28.54 3.57
C TYR A 201 -11.98 -27.76 4.49
N TYR A 202 -10.71 -28.18 4.55
CA TYR A 202 -9.68 -27.43 5.23
C TYR A 202 -8.87 -26.65 4.19
N GLU A 203 -8.81 -25.34 4.35
CA GLU A 203 -7.98 -24.46 3.54
C GLU A 203 -6.81 -23.96 4.38
N LYS A 204 -5.61 -23.98 3.79
CA LYS A 204 -4.42 -23.42 4.41
C LYS A 204 -4.38 -21.92 4.17
N VAL A 205 -4.27 -21.16 5.24
CA VAL A 205 -4.13 -19.69 5.22
C VAL A 205 -2.93 -19.25 6.04
N TRP A 206 -2.41 -18.08 5.69
CA TRP A 206 -1.39 -17.38 6.47
C TRP A 206 -2.07 -16.21 7.17
N GLU A 207 -2.01 -16.17 8.50
CA GLU A 207 -2.65 -15.14 9.30
C GLU A 207 -1.62 -14.29 10.04
N VAL A 208 -1.84 -12.98 10.02
CA VAL A 208 -1.15 -12.00 10.86
C VAL A 208 -2.18 -11.46 11.85
N LYS A 209 -1.97 -11.67 13.16
CA LYS A 209 -2.92 -11.27 14.22
C LYS A 209 -3.21 -9.77 14.21
N GLU A 210 -2.18 -8.95 14.06
CA GLU A 210 -2.27 -7.50 13.89
C GLU A 210 -2.13 -7.12 12.41
N GLY A 211 -3.08 -7.56 11.59
CA GLY A 211 -3.05 -7.36 10.13
C GLY A 211 -3.33 -5.92 9.70
N ILE A 212 -4.03 -5.15 10.53
CA ILE A 212 -4.30 -3.73 10.28
C ILE A 212 -3.48 -2.88 11.24
N ASP A 213 -2.81 -1.87 10.70
CA ASP A 213 -2.12 -0.84 11.49
C ASP A 213 -3.14 0.12 12.12
N LEU A 214 -3.20 0.14 13.45
CA LEU A 214 -4.07 1.00 14.25
C LEU A 214 -3.33 2.16 14.93
N SER A 215 -2.07 2.43 14.57
CA SER A 215 -1.23 3.46 15.22
C SER A 215 -1.83 4.87 15.25
N ASP A 216 -2.59 5.24 14.21
CA ASP A 216 -3.28 6.55 14.11
C ASP A 216 -4.82 6.37 14.14
N PHE A 217 -5.33 5.30 14.74
CA PHE A 217 -6.76 5.04 14.80
C PHE A 217 -7.46 5.99 15.78
N TYR A 218 -8.50 6.68 15.30
CA TYR A 218 -9.40 7.43 16.15
C TYR A 218 -10.63 6.57 16.48
N PRO A 219 -10.91 6.29 17.77
CA PRO A 219 -11.98 5.40 18.18
C PRO A 219 -13.36 5.93 17.79
N SER A 220 -14.24 5.02 17.37
CA SER A 220 -15.65 5.32 17.16
C SER A 220 -16.35 5.50 18.51
N VAL A 221 -17.49 6.20 18.51
CA VAL A 221 -18.32 6.40 19.71
C VAL A 221 -19.21 5.19 19.98
N GLU A 222 -19.54 4.42 18.93
CA GLU A 222 -20.52 3.34 18.99
C GLU A 222 -19.87 1.95 18.94
N TRP A 223 -18.74 1.81 18.24
CA TRP A 223 -18.13 0.53 17.97
C TRP A 223 -16.68 0.47 18.46
N ASP A 224 -16.38 -0.52 19.28
CA ASP A 224 -15.02 -0.85 19.70
C ASP A 224 -14.41 -1.91 18.78
N ILE A 225 -13.13 -1.71 18.42
CA ILE A 225 -12.37 -2.72 17.68
C ILE A 225 -11.79 -3.72 18.67
N LEU A 226 -12.18 -4.98 18.53
CA LEU A 226 -11.67 -6.08 19.34
C LEU A 226 -10.42 -6.71 18.72
N GLU A 227 -10.47 -7.03 17.42
CA GLU A 227 -9.40 -7.71 16.69
C GLU A 227 -9.35 -7.25 15.24
N VAL A 228 -8.17 -7.31 14.61
CA VAL A 228 -7.95 -6.94 13.20
C VAL A 228 -7.00 -7.91 12.47
N PRO A 229 -7.33 -9.21 12.42
CA PRO A 229 -6.49 -10.18 11.76
C PRO A 229 -6.44 -9.95 10.24
N GLY A 230 -5.27 -10.16 9.66
CA GLY A 230 -5.06 -10.16 8.21
C GLY A 230 -4.78 -11.58 7.74
N THR A 231 -5.65 -12.13 6.89
CA THR A 231 -5.50 -13.48 6.34
C THR A 231 -5.14 -13.43 4.85
N ARG A 232 -4.24 -14.32 4.44
CA ARG A 232 -3.91 -14.58 3.04
C ARG A 232 -4.30 -16.00 2.70
N HIS A 233 -5.11 -16.13 1.65
CA HIS A 233 -5.49 -17.41 1.07
C HIS A 233 -4.43 -17.94 0.12
N SER A 234 -4.42 -19.25 -0.08
CA SER A 234 -3.57 -19.90 -1.09
C SER A 234 -3.86 -19.37 -2.49
N LYS A 235 -2.83 -19.40 -3.35
CA LYS A 235 -3.00 -19.24 -4.80
C LYS A 235 -3.80 -20.39 -5.39
#